data_AF-A0A1A7XVZ2-F1
#
_entry.id   AF-A0A1A7XVZ2-F1
#
_cell.length_a   1.000
_cell.length_b   1.000
_cell.length_c   1.000
_cell.angle_alpha   90.00
_cell.angle_beta   90.00
_cell.angle_gamma   90.00
#
_symmetry.space_group_name_H-M   'P 1'
#
loop_
_entity.id
_entity.type
_entity.pdbx_description
1 polymer ?
#
loop_
_entity_poly.entity_id
_entity_poly.type
_entity_poly.pdbx_seq_one_letter_code
_entity_poly.pdbx_strand_id
1 'polypeptide(L)' 'GRALSFCGGSLLSELWVITAAHCLKDPDHTREHFFVRAGEHDVTVHEGPERNHEVAEQHVHPSYDYT' A
#
# COMPACT_ATOMS: atom_id res chain seq x y z
N GLY A 1 -2.27 16.31 6.62
CA GLY A 1 -1.07 15.80 7.30
C GLY A 1 -0.30 14.95 6.32
N ARG A 2 1.01 15.16 6.19
CA ARG A 2 1.87 14.44 5.25
C ARG A 2 1.91 12.95 5.64
N ALA A 3 1.32 12.09 4.83
CA ALA A 3 1.46 10.65 5.01
C ALA A 3 2.80 10.22 4.41
N LEU A 4 3.62 9.51 5.18
CA LEU A 4 4.87 8.95 4.68
C LEU A 4 4.54 7.72 3.83
N SER A 5 4.69 7.83 2.52
CA SER A 5 4.63 6.68 1.61
C SER A 5 5.82 5.75 1.88
N PHE A 6 5.56 4.46 2.04
CA PHE A 6 6.59 3.44 2.27
C PHE A 6 6.81 2.53 1.05
N CYS A 7 5.79 2.34 0.22
CA CYS A 7 5.83 1.55 -1.00
C CYS A 7 4.80 2.07 -2.01
N GLY A 8 4.95 1.62 -3.26
CA GLY A 8 3.95 1.78 -4.30
C GLY A 8 3.06 0.54 -4.46
N GLY A 9 2.18 0.60 -5.46
CA GLY A 9 1.33 -0.50 -5.87
C GLY A 9 0.65 -0.17 -7.19
N SER A 10 -0.14 -1.10 -7.70
CA SER A 10 -0.95 -0.90 -8.90
C SER A 10 -2.37 -1.40 -8.67
N LEU A 11 -3.34 -0.66 -9.17
CA LEU A 11 -4.73 -1.10 -9.15
C LEU A 11 -4.89 -2.26 -10.13
N LEU A 12 -5.27 -3.43 -9.61
CA LEU A 12 -5.64 -4.59 -10.40
C LEU A 12 -7.14 -4.56 -10.74
N SER A 13 -7.95 -4.03 -9.82
CA SER A 13 -9.38 -3.75 -10.00
C SER A 13 -9.83 -2.66 -9.02
N GLU A 14 -11.12 -2.34 -8.99
CA GLU A 14 -11.68 -1.35 -8.07
C GLU A 14 -11.45 -1.68 -6.58
N LEU A 15 -11.28 -2.96 -6.23
CA LEU A 15 -11.12 -3.43 -4.86
C LEU A 15 -9.77 -4.08 -4.57
N TRP A 16 -8.93 -4.26 -5.60
CA TRP A 16 -7.68 -5.00 -5.48
C TRP A 16 -6.49 -4.17 -5.92
N VAL A 17 -5.48 -4.08 -5.06
CA VAL A 17 -4.17 -3.48 -5.33
C VAL A 17 -3.13 -4.58 -5.27
N ILE A 18 -2.27 -4.66 -6.28
CA ILE A 18 -1.09 -5.51 -6.26
C ILE A 18 0.13 -4.69 -5.81
N THR A 19 0.94 -5.26 -4.93
CA THR A 19 2.20 -4.68 -4.45
C THR A 19 3.23 -5.80 -4.22
N ALA A 20 4.45 -5.44 -3.85
CA ALA A 20 5.49 -6.41 -3.54
C ALA A 20 5.29 -6.99 -2.12
N ALA A 21 5.56 -8.28 -1.95
CA ALA A 21 5.39 -8.97 -0.66
C ALA A 21 6.24 -8.34 0.47
N HIS A 22 7.48 -7.91 0.15
CA HIS A 22 8.36 -7.24 1.13
C HIS A 22 7.80 -5.90 1.63
N CYS A 23 6.85 -5.28 0.92
CA CYS A 23 6.16 -4.09 1.40
C CYS A 23 5.17 -4.42 2.51
N LEU A 24 4.62 -5.62 2.56
CA LEU A 24 3.64 -6.04 3.57
C LEU A 24 4.32 -6.73 4.76
N LYS A 25 5.34 -7.54 4.47
CA LYS A 25 6.07 -8.32 5.46
C LYS A 25 7.56 -8.34 5.14
N ASP A 26 8.37 -7.85 6.06
CA ASP A 26 9.83 -7.89 6.01
C ASP A 26 10.38 -8.60 7.28
N PRO A 27 11.70 -8.88 7.37
CA PRO A 27 12.27 -9.62 8.50
C PRO A 27 12.01 -8.98 9.87
N ASP A 28 11.89 -7.66 9.90
CA ASP A 28 11.81 -6.89 11.13
C ASP A 28 10.35 -6.58 11.51
N HIS A 29 9.44 -6.44 10.52
CA HIS A 29 8.08 -5.97 10.74
C HIS A 29 7.04 -6.56 9.77
N THR A 30 5.83 -6.79 10.30
CA THR A 30 4.60 -6.93 9.50
C THR A 30 3.83 -5.61 9.56
N ARG A 31 3.38 -5.10 8.41
CA ARG A 31 2.62 -3.84 8.35
C ARG A 31 1.14 -4.12 8.55
N GLU A 32 0.63 -3.83 9.75
CA GLU A 32 -0.73 -4.21 10.13
C GLU A 32 -1.76 -3.07 10.04
N HIS A 33 -1.32 -1.81 9.86
CA HIS A 33 -2.22 -0.65 9.74
C HIS A 33 -1.69 0.38 8.74
N PHE A 34 -2.26 0.39 7.54
CA PHE A 34 -1.97 1.39 6.52
C PHE A 34 -3.16 1.52 5.56
N PHE A 35 -3.17 2.62 4.81
CA PHE A 35 -4.12 2.85 3.74
C PHE A 35 -3.39 2.88 2.39
N VAL A 36 -4.13 2.57 1.32
CA VAL A 36 -3.72 2.87 -0.04
C VAL A 36 -4.27 4.23 -0.43
N ARG A 37 -3.42 5.07 -1.03
CA ARG A 37 -3.83 6.29 -1.67
C ARG A 37 -3.91 6.12 -3.18
N ALA A 38 -5.08 6.31 -3.76
CA ALA A 38 -5.30 6.35 -5.20
C ALA A 38 -5.51 7.80 -5.69
N GLY A 39 -5.23 8.06 -6.96
CA GLY A 39 -5.42 9.38 -7.57
C GLY A 39 -4.39 10.44 -7.15
N GLU A 40 -3.23 10.02 -6.63
CA GLU A 40 -2.13 10.90 -6.19
C GLU A 40 -1.18 11.23 -7.36
N HIS A 41 -0.62 12.44 -7.34
CA HIS A 41 0.38 12.90 -8.31
C HIS A 41 1.51 13.66 -7.63
N ASP A 42 1.21 14.66 -6.80
CA ASP A 42 2.18 15.36 -5.96
C ASP A 42 1.85 15.20 -4.47
N VAL A 43 2.58 14.29 -3.83
CA VAL A 43 2.45 13.93 -2.41
C VAL A 43 2.67 15.07 -1.42
N THR A 44 3.10 16.25 -1.89
CA THR A 44 3.33 17.42 -1.04
C THR A 44 2.14 18.37 -0.99
N VAL A 45 1.19 18.24 -1.92
CA VAL A 45 -0.01 19.08 -2.03
C VAL A 45 -1.26 18.21 -1.96
N HIS A 46 -2.41 18.84 -1.71
CA HIS A 46 -3.70 18.16 -1.84
C HIS A 46 -4.43 18.73 -3.04
N GLU A 47 -4.65 17.90 -4.06
CA GLU A 47 -5.16 18.30 -5.37
C GLU A 47 -6.68 18.10 -5.49
N GLY A 48 -7.26 17.24 -4.66
CA GLY A 48 -8.69 16.92 -4.60
C GLY A 48 -9.07 15.51 -5.10
N PRO A 49 -8.48 14.94 -6.16
CA PRO A 49 -8.78 13.59 -6.63
C PRO A 49 -8.36 12.44 -5.69
N GLU A 50 -7.46 12.69 -4.75
CA GLU A 50 -6.84 11.65 -3.93
C GLU A 50 -7.86 11.00 -3.00
N ARG A 51 -7.79 9.67 -2.89
CA ARG A 51 -8.67 8.88 -2.02
C ARG A 51 -7.83 7.94 -1.18
N ASN A 52 -8.05 7.98 0.13
CA ASN A 52 -7.45 7.04 1.06
C ASN A 52 -8.44 5.89 1.32
N HIS A 53 -7.96 4.66 1.17
CA HIS A 53 -8.71 3.44 1.45
C HIS A 53 -7.94 2.59 2.45
N GLU A 54 -8.54 2.34 3.62
CA GLU A 54 -7.97 1.41 4.61
C GLU A 54 -7.90 0.00 4.01
N VAL A 55 -6.80 -0.70 4.30
CA VAL A 55 -6.60 -2.06 3.81
C VAL A 55 -7.42 -3.03 4.66
N ALA A 56 -8.40 -3.69 4.03
CA ALA A 56 -9.26 -4.66 4.70
C ALA A 56 -8.58 -6.03 4.88
N GLU A 57 -7.76 -6.43 3.92
CA GLU A 57 -7.07 -7.71 3.92
C GLU A 57 -5.75 -7.66 3.14
N GLN A 58 -4.84 -8.57 3.47
CA GLN A 58 -3.52 -8.69 2.87
C GLN A 58 -3.28 -10.14 2.45
N HIS A 59 -2.82 -10.33 1.21
CA HIS A 59 -2.59 -11.65 0.63
C HIS A 59 -1.15 -11.74 0.14
N VAL A 60 -0.26 -12.26 0.99
CA VAL A 60 1.14 -12.50 0.64
C VAL A 60 1.25 -13.86 -0.07
N HIS A 61 2.03 -13.92 -1.14
CA HIS A 61 2.26 -15.17 -1.87
C HIS A 61 2.83 -16.24 -0.90
N PRO A 62 2.28 -17.48 -0.87
CA PRO A 62 2.64 -18.48 0.13
C PRO A 62 4.10 -18.95 0.04
N SER A 63 4.73 -18.80 -1.11
CA SER A 63 6.15 -19.11 -1.33
C SER A 63 7.09 -17.91 -1.19
N TYR A 64 6.59 -16.76 -0.71
CA TYR A 64 7.47 -15.63 -0.44
C TYR A 64 8.37 -15.94 0.76
N ASP A 65 9.69 -15.92 0.52
CA ASP A 65 10.71 -16.09 1.53
C ASP A 65 11.25 -14.71 1.95
N TYR A 66 11.15 -14.42 3.24
CA TYR A 66 11.63 -13.18 3.85
C TYR A 66 12.88 -13.42 4.71
N THR A 67 13.44 -14.64 4.69
CA THR A 67 14.59 -15.05 5.49
C THR A 67 15.91 -14.75 4.79
#